data_AF-A0A9Q1D3I0-F1
#
_entry.id   AF-A0A9Q1D3I0-F1
#
_cell.length_a   1.000
_cell.length_b   1.000
_cell.length_c   1.000
_cell.angle_alpha   90.00
_cell.angle_beta   90.00
_cell.angle_gamma   90.00
#
_symmetry.space_group_name_H-M   'P 1'
#
loop_
_entity.id
_entity.type
_entity.pdbx_description
1 polymer ?
#
loop_
_entity_poly.entity_id
_entity_poly.type
_entity_poly.pdbx_seq_one_letter_code
_entity_poly.pdbx_strand_id
1 'polypeptide(L)'
;MIWRRLLLKSSSSRSQNPAKAASWTSTIQLWLRFMLAVDGKLGRNSDLWMPGTEPCSGCIMFSSVKAYEGQQYAALKKQCLQNRTLFEDPLFPTVDESLFYQGNRIGRVHWKRPKELCSDPHLFVDGISAHDLHQGQLGNCWFVAACSSLASRESLWQKVIPDWKEQEWNSEKPDSYAGIFHFRFWRFGEWADVVIDDRLPTVNNQLVYCHSNDSNEFWSALVEKAYAKVYGCYEALDGGNTADALVDFTGGVSEPTDLLEGQFSQDEAARNQLFERVLKVHNRDGLISCSIRATSSADMEARLDCGLVKGHAYAVTDVRRVRLGHGLLAYFKSEKLTMIRMRNPWGEREWNGPWSDSSEEWQKVSEREREKLGVTVQEDGEFCCEGQKVRSPVHKNNCNPEFDTKGVFYRRKSKGGVHIEIYNKNVGHDSFLGQVTLSSEPSDLQQHTIHLRDKGNRQSNDLPGTLTVRIITSNTLTEI
;
A
#
# COMPACT_ATOMS: atom_id res chain seq x y z
N MET A 1 8.33 -20.05 -20.98
CA MET A 1 9.13 -19.56 -19.83
C MET A 1 9.05 -20.59 -18.73
N ILE A 2 10.19 -21.09 -18.25
CA ILE A 2 10.25 -22.08 -17.15
C ILE A 2 10.41 -21.30 -15.84
N TRP A 3 9.54 -21.56 -14.87
CA TRP A 3 9.60 -20.98 -13.53
C TRP A 3 10.12 -22.05 -12.57
N ARG A 4 10.79 -21.65 -11.48
CA ARG A 4 11.30 -22.58 -10.47
C ARG A 4 10.87 -22.16 -9.07
N ARG A 5 10.31 -23.10 -8.31
CA ARG A 5 9.94 -22.98 -6.90
C ARG A 5 11.16 -23.34 -6.05
N LEU A 6 11.44 -22.56 -5.02
CA LEU A 6 12.53 -22.77 -4.07
C LEU A 6 11.97 -22.85 -2.66
N LEU A 7 12.25 -23.94 -1.94
CA LEU A 7 11.96 -24.12 -0.52
C LEU A 7 13.26 -24.13 0.28
N LEU A 8 13.31 -23.37 1.37
CA LEU A 8 14.41 -23.38 2.35
C LEU A 8 13.91 -23.90 3.71
N LYS A 9 14.69 -24.78 4.36
CA LYS A 9 14.57 -25.15 5.80
C LYS A 9 15.95 -25.19 6.44
N SER A 10 16.10 -24.81 7.71
CA SER A 10 17.36 -24.93 8.46
C SER A 10 17.17 -25.63 9.81
N SER A 11 18.13 -26.49 10.16
CA SER A 11 18.16 -27.33 11.37
C SER A 11 19.62 -27.67 11.73
N SER A 12 20.03 -27.53 12.99
CA SER A 12 21.45 -27.50 13.38
C SER A 12 21.86 -28.73 14.20
N SER A 13 22.25 -29.80 13.51
CA SER A 13 22.75 -31.04 14.11
C SER A 13 24.23 -30.93 14.52
N ARG A 14 24.53 -31.24 15.79
CA ARG A 14 25.87 -31.11 16.41
C ARG A 14 26.65 -32.43 16.40
N SER A 15 27.96 -32.35 16.16
CA SER A 15 28.94 -33.36 16.59
C SER A 15 29.79 -32.85 17.77
N GLN A 16 30.39 -33.78 18.52
CA GLN A 16 31.16 -33.53 19.75
C GLN A 16 32.65 -33.19 19.41
N ASN A 17 33.51 -32.63 20.26
CA ASN A 17 33.47 -32.38 21.72
C ASN A 17 34.20 -31.03 22.07
N PRO A 18 34.68 -30.67 23.30
CA PRO A 18 34.64 -29.26 23.72
C PRO A 18 35.98 -28.58 24.04
N ALA A 19 36.02 -27.25 23.88
CA ALA A 19 37.02 -26.39 24.53
C ALA A 19 36.46 -24.98 24.87
N LYS A 20 37.17 -24.33 25.79
CA LYS A 20 36.97 -22.98 26.38
C LYS A 20 36.86 -21.88 25.30
N ALA A 21 36.29 -20.69 25.52
CA ALA A 21 36.06 -19.98 26.79
C ALA A 21 34.85 -19.00 26.77
N ALA A 22 34.68 -18.29 27.90
CA ALA A 22 33.90 -17.06 28.08
C ALA A 22 34.33 -15.93 27.12
N SER A 23 33.60 -14.83 26.88
CA SER A 23 32.20 -14.43 27.15
C SER A 23 31.93 -13.13 26.36
N TRP A 24 30.70 -12.91 25.90
CA TRP A 24 30.43 -11.94 24.82
C TRP A 24 30.22 -10.48 25.27
N THR A 25 30.62 -9.57 24.39
CA THR A 25 29.86 -8.34 24.06
C THR A 25 29.69 -8.26 22.55
N SER A 26 28.53 -7.81 22.04
CA SER A 26 28.24 -7.74 20.59
C SER A 26 27.33 -6.56 20.28
N THR A 27 27.70 -5.70 19.30
CA THR A 27 26.91 -4.60 18.66
C THR A 27 27.67 -3.95 17.46
N ILE A 28 26.95 -3.41 16.44
CA ILE A 28 27.25 -2.64 15.16
C ILE A 28 26.56 -3.24 13.88
N GLN A 29 26.03 -2.42 12.93
CA GLN A 29 24.80 -2.65 12.09
C GLN A 29 24.94 -3.16 10.60
N LEU A 30 23.78 -3.27 9.90
CA LEU A 30 23.51 -3.02 8.45
C LEU A 30 24.40 -1.90 7.84
N TRP A 31 24.58 -1.78 6.51
CA TRP A 31 23.72 -1.04 5.54
C TRP A 31 24.08 -1.36 4.05
N LEU A 32 23.45 -0.66 3.09
CA LEU A 32 23.53 -0.88 1.62
C LEU A 32 24.63 -0.06 0.87
N ARG A 33 24.79 -0.36 -0.45
CA ARG A 33 25.49 0.42 -1.53
C ARG A 33 27.04 0.36 -1.50
N PHE A 34 27.85 0.70 -2.52
CA PHE A 34 27.72 1.49 -3.79
C PHE A 34 28.51 0.86 -4.99
N MET A 35 29.33 1.61 -5.78
CA MET A 35 29.92 1.26 -7.11
C MET A 35 31.43 1.71 -7.21
N LEU A 36 32.20 1.84 -8.32
CA LEU A 36 32.01 1.89 -9.80
C LEU A 36 33.40 1.75 -10.56
N ALA A 37 33.40 1.34 -11.85
CA ALA A 37 34.45 1.50 -12.91
C ALA A 37 35.89 0.89 -12.78
N VAL A 38 36.56 0.63 -13.93
CA VAL A 38 38.03 0.82 -14.26
C VAL A 38 38.24 0.90 -15.81
N ASP A 39 39.31 1.59 -16.24
CA ASP A 39 39.75 2.08 -17.59
C ASP A 39 40.27 1.03 -18.63
N GLY A 40 40.40 1.45 -19.91
CA GLY A 40 41.05 0.72 -21.03
C GLY A 40 40.85 1.35 -22.43
N LYS A 41 41.89 1.99 -23.01
CA LYS A 41 41.82 2.77 -24.28
C LYS A 41 41.85 1.94 -25.58
N LEU A 42 41.08 2.34 -26.60
CA LEU A 42 41.46 2.38 -28.05
C LEU A 42 40.35 2.95 -28.97
N GLY A 43 40.72 3.52 -30.13
CA GLY A 43 39.83 3.75 -31.28
C GLY A 43 39.43 5.20 -31.61
N ARG A 44 39.31 5.53 -32.91
CA ARG A 44 38.80 6.82 -33.46
C ARG A 44 37.60 6.56 -34.39
N ASN A 45 36.85 7.62 -34.69
CA ASN A 45 35.87 7.75 -35.80
C ASN A 45 34.59 6.87 -35.66
N SER A 46 33.45 7.20 -36.27
CA SER A 46 33.09 8.31 -37.20
C SER A 46 31.68 8.86 -36.92
N ASP A 47 31.36 9.97 -37.58
CA ASP A 47 30.07 10.68 -37.56
C ASP A 47 28.87 9.87 -38.08
N LEU A 48 27.67 10.23 -37.61
CA LEU A 48 26.47 10.33 -38.46
C LEU A 48 25.51 11.40 -37.88
N TRP A 49 24.68 12.01 -38.74
CA TRP A 49 24.00 13.28 -38.45
C TRP A 49 22.53 13.20 -37.99
N MET A 50 22.11 14.32 -37.38
CA MET A 50 20.76 14.85 -37.10
C MET A 50 19.70 14.65 -38.21
N PRO A 51 18.38 14.85 -37.98
CA PRO A 51 17.73 15.61 -36.89
C PRO A 51 16.68 14.80 -36.07
N GLY A 52 16.03 15.32 -35.03
CA GLY A 52 16.00 16.68 -34.48
C GLY A 52 14.59 17.27 -34.51
N THR A 53 13.90 17.27 -33.38
CA THR A 53 12.61 17.95 -33.16
C THR A 53 12.66 18.69 -31.84
N GLU A 54 12.64 20.03 -31.90
CA GLU A 54 12.60 20.88 -30.71
C GLU A 54 11.17 20.92 -30.14
N PRO A 55 10.97 20.76 -28.82
CA PRO A 55 9.74 21.16 -28.18
C PRO A 55 9.62 22.68 -28.25
N CYS A 56 8.52 23.21 -28.78
CA CYS A 56 8.34 24.66 -28.92
C CYS A 56 8.45 25.37 -27.56
N SER A 57 9.27 26.41 -27.50
CA SER A 57 9.42 27.28 -26.33
C SER A 57 8.16 28.15 -26.13
N GLY A 58 7.09 27.54 -25.60
CA GLY A 58 5.77 28.18 -25.54
C GLY A 58 4.71 27.47 -24.67
N CYS A 59 5.09 26.56 -23.77
CA CYS A 59 4.16 25.90 -22.85
C CYS A 59 4.68 25.89 -21.41
N ILE A 60 4.73 27.07 -20.79
CA ILE A 60 4.80 27.17 -19.33
C ILE A 60 3.39 26.93 -18.77
N MET A 61 3.01 25.66 -18.57
CA MET A 61 1.79 25.34 -17.83
C MET A 61 2.02 25.62 -16.34
N PHE A 62 1.71 26.85 -15.92
CA PHE A 62 1.67 27.23 -14.50
C PHE A 62 0.54 26.49 -13.78
N SER A 63 0.83 25.28 -13.29
CA SER A 63 0.09 24.69 -12.17
C SER A 63 0.53 25.38 -10.87
N SER A 64 0.27 26.68 -10.75
CA SER A 64 0.53 27.44 -9.51
C SER A 64 -0.46 27.01 -8.44
N VAL A 65 -0.02 26.17 -7.52
CA VAL A 65 -0.80 25.82 -6.33
C VAL A 65 -1.03 27.09 -5.51
N LYS A 66 -2.29 27.40 -5.19
CA LYS A 66 -2.67 28.58 -4.39
C LYS A 66 -2.86 28.20 -2.94
N ALA A 67 -2.37 29.03 -2.02
CA ALA A 67 -2.68 28.91 -0.60
C ALA A 67 -4.20 29.11 -0.37
N TYR A 68 -4.89 28.10 0.16
CA TYR A 68 -6.29 28.21 0.54
C TYR A 68 -6.43 29.26 1.66
N GLU A 69 -7.35 30.20 1.47
CA GLU A 69 -7.57 31.35 2.38
C GLU A 69 -6.29 32.16 2.73
N GLY A 70 -5.25 32.07 1.88
CA GLY A 70 -3.96 32.72 2.10
C GLY A 70 -3.04 32.05 3.12
N GLN A 71 -3.41 30.91 3.71
CA GLN A 71 -2.57 30.21 4.69
C GLN A 71 -1.36 29.52 4.02
N GLN A 72 -0.14 29.97 4.35
CA GLN A 72 1.10 29.41 3.79
C GLN A 72 1.73 28.40 4.76
N TYR A 73 1.57 27.10 4.48
CA TYR A 73 2.07 25.99 5.32
C TYR A 73 3.50 26.21 5.85
N ALA A 74 4.46 26.43 4.96
CA ALA A 74 5.88 26.56 5.34
C ALA A 74 6.17 27.78 6.23
N ALA A 75 5.40 28.88 6.07
CA ALA A 75 5.54 30.06 6.92
C ALA A 75 4.92 29.83 8.31
N LEU A 76 3.72 29.24 8.36
CA LEU A 76 3.01 28.91 9.59
C LEU A 76 3.77 27.86 10.42
N LYS A 77 4.24 26.77 9.78
CA LYS A 77 5.08 25.75 10.42
C LYS A 77 6.36 26.37 11.00
N LYS A 78 7.06 27.20 10.22
CA LYS A 78 8.27 27.90 10.69
C LYS A 78 7.98 28.81 11.89
N GLN A 79 6.89 29.58 11.87
CA GLN A 79 6.48 30.44 12.99
C GLN A 79 6.18 29.63 14.26
N CYS A 80 5.44 28.53 14.13
CA CYS A 80 5.11 27.63 15.23
C CYS A 80 6.37 27.00 15.85
N LEU A 81 7.29 26.52 15.01
CA LEU A 81 8.60 25.99 15.42
C LEU A 81 9.47 27.05 16.13
N GLN A 82 9.52 28.28 15.62
CA GLN A 82 10.26 29.38 16.24
C GLN A 82 9.69 29.77 17.62
N ASN A 83 8.36 29.74 17.76
CA ASN A 83 7.67 30.06 19.01
C ASN A 83 7.57 28.89 20.00
N ARG A 84 7.91 27.66 19.57
CA ARG A 84 7.69 26.40 20.31
C ARG A 84 6.21 26.16 20.68
N THR A 85 5.31 26.58 19.79
CA THR A 85 3.86 26.39 19.91
C THR A 85 3.40 25.40 18.86
N LEU A 86 2.40 24.56 19.18
CA LEU A 86 1.70 23.81 18.13
C LEU A 86 0.75 24.76 17.39
N PHE A 87 0.55 24.51 16.09
CA PHE A 87 -0.38 25.28 15.28
C PHE A 87 -1.81 25.06 15.75
N GLU A 88 -2.57 26.15 15.74
CA GLU A 88 -4.01 26.17 15.96
C GLU A 88 -4.63 26.93 14.79
N ASP A 89 -5.49 26.27 14.03
CA ASP A 89 -6.05 26.84 12.81
C ASP A 89 -7.16 27.86 13.14
N PRO A 90 -6.98 29.16 12.84
CA PRO A 90 -7.99 30.16 13.13
C PRO A 90 -9.16 30.13 12.13
N LEU A 91 -9.04 29.40 11.01
CA LEU A 91 -10.05 29.32 9.96
C LEU A 91 -10.86 28.02 10.00
N PHE A 92 -10.38 27.00 10.72
CA PHE A 92 -11.13 25.78 11.02
C PHE A 92 -10.99 25.41 12.52
N PRO A 93 -11.59 26.21 13.41
CA PRO A 93 -11.42 26.10 14.86
C PRO A 93 -11.98 24.78 15.42
N THR A 94 -11.55 24.42 16.63
CA THR A 94 -11.93 23.16 17.30
C THR A 94 -13.23 23.29 18.10
N VAL A 95 -14.31 23.60 17.38
CA VAL A 95 -15.66 23.91 17.90
C VAL A 95 -16.73 23.11 17.17
N ASP A 96 -17.97 23.14 17.66
CA ASP A 96 -19.09 22.37 17.09
C ASP A 96 -19.51 22.88 15.71
N GLU A 97 -19.30 24.16 15.39
CA GLU A 97 -19.58 24.76 14.07
C GLU A 97 -18.70 24.17 12.94
N SER A 98 -17.48 23.72 13.26
CA SER A 98 -16.62 22.99 12.31
C SER A 98 -17.04 21.52 12.14
N LEU A 99 -17.95 21.03 12.98
CA LEU A 99 -18.54 19.70 12.89
C LEU A 99 -19.92 19.72 12.22
N PHE A 100 -20.79 20.67 12.60
CA PHE A 100 -22.22 20.66 12.31
C PHE A 100 -22.77 22.03 11.88
N TYR A 101 -23.74 22.01 10.98
CA TYR A 101 -24.58 23.18 10.66
C TYR A 101 -26.06 22.97 11.06
N GLN A 102 -26.50 21.73 11.30
CA GLN A 102 -27.84 21.42 11.81
C GLN A 102 -27.88 21.17 13.33
N GLY A 103 -26.74 21.28 14.00
CA GLY A 103 -26.58 21.04 15.45
C GLY A 103 -26.02 19.66 15.80
N ASN A 104 -25.43 19.55 16.98
CA ASN A 104 -24.66 18.37 17.40
C ASN A 104 -25.53 17.11 17.56
N ARG A 105 -25.16 16.05 16.83
CA ARG A 105 -25.85 14.74 16.81
C ARG A 105 -25.11 13.60 17.52
N ILE A 106 -23.80 13.74 17.77
CA ILE A 106 -22.93 12.68 18.32
C ILE A 106 -22.64 12.86 19.82
N GLY A 107 -23.08 13.96 20.42
CA GLY A 107 -22.89 14.26 21.83
C GLY A 107 -21.56 14.95 22.12
N ARG A 108 -20.95 14.65 23.27
CA ARG A 108 -19.79 15.41 23.75
C ARG A 108 -18.51 15.01 23.02
N VAL A 109 -18.15 15.80 22.02
CA VAL A 109 -16.89 15.68 21.29
C VAL A 109 -15.73 16.27 22.10
N HIS A 110 -14.57 15.64 21.98
CA HIS A 110 -13.29 16.16 22.43
C HIS A 110 -12.33 16.20 21.24
N TRP A 111 -11.85 17.39 20.89
CA TRP A 111 -10.83 17.55 19.86
C TRP A 111 -9.45 17.21 20.44
N LYS A 112 -8.72 16.29 19.81
CA LYS A 112 -7.43 15.76 20.30
C LYS A 112 -6.42 15.58 19.18
N ARG A 113 -5.14 15.86 19.44
CA ARG A 113 -4.04 15.57 18.51
C ARG A 113 -3.66 14.08 18.56
N PRO A 114 -3.10 13.48 17.49
CA PRO A 114 -2.57 12.12 17.47
C PRO A 114 -1.71 11.70 18.66
N LYS A 115 -0.86 12.61 19.18
CA LYS A 115 -0.02 12.40 20.38
C LYS A 115 -0.80 12.33 21.71
N GLU A 116 -2.09 12.65 21.71
CA GLU A 116 -3.02 12.51 22.85
C GLU A 116 -3.89 11.24 22.76
N LEU A 117 -3.74 10.49 21.65
CA LEU A 117 -4.48 9.27 21.34
C LEU A 117 -3.58 8.04 21.36
N CYS A 118 -2.36 8.16 20.81
CA CYS A 118 -1.35 7.11 20.78
C CYS A 118 0.05 7.66 21.11
N SER A 119 0.99 6.77 21.43
CA SER A 119 2.36 7.15 21.82
C SER A 119 3.32 7.37 20.66
N ASP A 120 3.04 6.80 19.49
CA ASP A 120 3.91 6.80 18.31
C ASP A 120 3.06 6.99 17.04
N PRO A 121 2.50 8.19 16.83
CA PRO A 121 1.67 8.49 15.66
C PRO A 121 2.53 8.61 14.40
N HIS A 122 2.03 8.07 13.29
CA HIS A 122 2.57 8.23 11.95
C HIS A 122 1.48 8.77 11.00
N LEU A 123 1.90 9.41 9.92
CA LEU A 123 1.03 9.75 8.82
C LEU A 123 0.68 8.46 8.07
N PHE A 124 1.67 7.58 7.87
CA PHE A 124 1.52 6.28 7.20
C PHE A 124 2.15 5.12 8.01
N VAL A 125 1.48 3.96 8.06
CA VAL A 125 2.02 2.72 8.65
C VAL A 125 2.28 1.70 7.55
N ASP A 126 3.56 1.37 7.34
CA ASP A 126 4.11 0.55 6.23
C ASP A 126 3.80 1.04 4.79
N GLY A 127 2.92 2.02 4.59
CA GLY A 127 2.65 2.71 3.33
C GLY A 127 1.34 3.49 3.39
N ILE A 128 0.88 4.04 2.26
CA ILE A 128 -0.56 4.27 2.11
C ILE A 128 -1.16 3.01 1.51
N SER A 129 -2.33 2.60 1.98
CA SER A 129 -3.11 1.52 1.42
C SER A 129 -4.59 1.87 1.41
N ALA A 130 -5.36 0.98 0.79
CA ALA A 130 -6.80 1.08 0.83
C ALA A 130 -7.35 0.62 2.19
N HIS A 131 -6.67 -0.28 2.90
CA HIS A 131 -7.13 -0.86 4.17
C HIS A 131 -7.19 0.16 5.33
N ASP A 132 -6.47 1.28 5.20
CA ASP A 132 -6.32 2.41 6.15
C ASP A 132 -7.60 3.27 6.30
N LEU A 133 -8.73 2.75 5.82
CA LEU A 133 -9.95 3.50 5.56
C LEU A 133 -11.17 2.76 6.09
N HIS A 134 -11.68 3.28 7.21
CA HIS A 134 -12.96 2.99 7.84
C HIS A 134 -13.71 4.31 8.00
N GLN A 135 -14.97 4.37 7.57
CA GLN A 135 -15.76 5.59 7.47
C GLN A 135 -16.10 6.27 8.81
N GLY A 136 -16.09 5.53 9.93
CA GLY A 136 -16.62 6.03 11.19
C GLY A 136 -18.14 6.25 11.12
N GLN A 137 -18.63 7.35 11.71
CA GLN A 137 -20.06 7.61 11.93
C GLN A 137 -20.72 8.58 10.92
N LEU A 138 -19.96 9.11 9.95
CA LEU A 138 -20.44 10.12 9.00
C LEU A 138 -20.93 9.45 7.71
N GLY A 139 -21.98 9.98 7.06
CA GLY A 139 -22.52 9.46 5.79
C GLY A 139 -21.66 9.73 4.55
N ASN A 140 -20.33 9.85 4.71
CA ASN A 140 -19.40 10.23 3.66
C ASN A 140 -18.74 9.05 2.93
N CYS A 141 -19.43 7.90 2.83
CA CYS A 141 -18.97 6.70 2.10
C CYS A 141 -18.37 7.01 0.72
N TRP A 142 -18.92 8.01 0.04
CA TRP A 142 -18.50 8.50 -1.27
C TRP A 142 -17.05 9.05 -1.29
N PHE A 143 -16.64 9.74 -0.22
CA PHE A 143 -15.31 10.28 0.00
C PHE A 143 -14.34 9.16 0.38
N VAL A 144 -14.74 8.26 1.27
CA VAL A 144 -13.90 7.13 1.70
C VAL A 144 -13.63 6.17 0.52
N ALA A 145 -14.62 5.96 -0.36
CA ALA A 145 -14.43 5.27 -1.64
C ALA A 145 -13.43 5.98 -2.56
N ALA A 146 -13.52 7.32 -2.68
CA ALA A 146 -12.56 8.10 -3.46
C ALA A 146 -11.13 8.00 -2.89
N CYS A 147 -10.96 8.03 -1.57
CA CYS A 147 -9.68 7.82 -0.88
C CYS A 147 -9.15 6.40 -1.13
N SER A 148 -10.03 5.39 -1.12
CA SER A 148 -9.67 4.00 -1.39
C SER A 148 -9.23 3.78 -2.84
N SER A 149 -9.79 4.54 -3.81
CA SER A 149 -9.28 4.58 -5.18
C SER A 149 -7.97 5.37 -5.28
N LEU A 150 -7.84 6.48 -4.56
CA LEU A 150 -6.67 7.36 -4.56
C LEU A 150 -5.40 6.66 -4.05
N ALA A 151 -5.50 5.91 -2.94
CA ALA A 151 -4.39 5.16 -2.34
C ALA A 151 -3.78 4.15 -3.34
N SER A 152 -4.58 3.62 -4.27
CA SER A 152 -4.15 2.67 -5.31
C SER A 152 -3.18 3.26 -6.34
N ARG A 153 -2.95 4.59 -6.39
CA ARG A 153 -2.11 5.25 -7.42
C ARG A 153 -1.13 6.24 -6.79
N GLU A 154 0.14 5.85 -6.70
CA GLU A 154 1.21 6.66 -6.08
C GLU A 154 1.33 8.08 -6.67
N SER A 155 1.23 8.19 -7.99
CA SER A 155 1.29 9.47 -8.73
C SER A 155 0.08 10.38 -8.55
N LEU A 156 -0.97 9.92 -7.85
CA LEU A 156 -2.16 10.71 -7.53
C LEU A 156 -2.19 11.07 -6.04
N TRP A 157 -2.03 10.12 -5.12
CA TRP A 157 -2.04 10.45 -3.69
C TRP A 157 -0.89 11.39 -3.29
N GLN A 158 0.29 11.29 -3.91
CA GLN A 158 1.41 12.22 -3.65
C GLN A 158 1.18 13.65 -4.20
N LYS A 159 0.10 13.89 -4.97
CA LYS A 159 -0.35 15.25 -5.28
C LYS A 159 -1.20 15.81 -4.14
N VAL A 160 -2.13 15.00 -3.64
CA VAL A 160 -3.09 15.35 -2.57
C VAL A 160 -2.39 15.46 -1.20
N ILE A 161 -1.42 14.60 -0.93
CA ILE A 161 -0.57 14.62 0.26
C ILE A 161 0.86 15.03 -0.20
N PRO A 162 1.10 16.33 -0.40
CA PRO A 162 2.38 16.81 -0.89
C PRO A 162 3.49 16.65 0.14
N ASP A 163 4.73 16.58 -0.33
CA ASP A 163 5.94 16.69 0.51
C ASP A 163 5.94 15.76 1.73
N TRP A 164 5.28 14.61 1.61
CA TRP A 164 4.73 13.82 2.72
C TRP A 164 5.74 13.38 3.79
N LYS A 165 7.02 13.20 3.42
CA LYS A 165 8.12 12.87 4.33
C LYS A 165 8.58 14.02 5.23
N GLU A 166 8.12 15.24 4.96
CA GLU A 166 8.33 16.45 5.77
C GLU A 166 7.16 16.69 6.73
N GLN A 167 5.97 16.21 6.36
CA GLN A 167 4.78 16.19 7.20
C GLN A 167 4.82 15.05 8.24
N GLU A 168 5.40 13.91 7.88
CA GLU A 168 5.56 12.72 8.73
C GLU A 168 6.21 13.01 10.10
N TRP A 169 5.74 12.35 11.14
CA TRP A 169 6.31 12.42 12.48
C TRP A 169 7.71 11.80 12.51
N ASN A 170 8.68 12.57 13.00
CA ASN A 170 10.07 12.14 13.02
C ASN A 170 10.55 11.93 14.47
N SER A 171 10.72 10.67 14.86
CA SER A 171 11.20 10.30 16.21
C SER A 171 12.69 10.62 16.46
N GLU A 172 13.50 10.76 15.41
CA GLU A 172 14.89 11.28 15.51
C GLU A 172 14.93 12.82 15.66
N LYS A 173 13.84 13.50 15.31
CA LYS A 173 13.72 14.98 15.29
C LYS A 173 12.35 15.41 15.85
N PRO A 174 12.02 15.12 17.11
CA PRO A 174 10.71 15.44 17.68
C PRO A 174 10.38 16.94 17.61
N ASP A 175 11.41 17.79 17.63
CA ASP A 175 11.31 19.25 17.49
C ASP A 175 10.94 19.73 16.07
N SER A 176 10.81 18.87 15.05
CA SER A 176 10.29 19.27 13.72
C SER A 176 8.77 19.21 13.62
N TYR A 177 8.10 18.61 14.61
CA TYR A 177 6.64 18.55 14.69
C TYR A 177 6.05 19.85 15.27
N ALA A 178 5.09 20.43 14.55
CA ALA A 178 4.39 21.65 14.97
C ALA A 178 2.85 21.49 14.95
N GLY A 179 2.31 20.27 14.88
CA GLY A 179 0.86 20.04 14.88
C GLY A 179 0.13 20.68 13.70
N ILE A 180 0.78 20.71 12.53
CA ILE A 180 0.35 21.38 11.29
C ILE A 180 0.60 20.47 10.09
N PHE A 181 -0.39 20.36 9.21
CA PHE A 181 -0.35 19.56 7.98
C PHE A 181 -0.95 20.37 6.82
N HIS A 182 -0.69 19.95 5.58
CA HIS A 182 -1.32 20.54 4.40
C HIS A 182 -1.61 19.52 3.30
N PHE A 183 -2.72 19.73 2.60
CA PHE A 183 -3.25 18.83 1.58
C PHE A 183 -3.70 19.61 0.35
N ARG A 184 -3.68 19.00 -0.84
CA ARG A 184 -4.04 19.67 -2.09
C ARG A 184 -5.29 19.10 -2.72
N PHE A 185 -6.25 19.96 -3.00
CA PHE A 185 -7.47 19.61 -3.72
C PHE A 185 -7.63 20.50 -4.95
N TRP A 186 -8.08 19.91 -6.05
CA TRP A 186 -8.37 20.60 -7.29
C TRP A 186 -9.74 21.26 -7.22
N ARG A 187 -9.81 22.59 -7.17
CA ARG A 187 -11.07 23.34 -7.09
C ARG A 187 -11.13 24.34 -8.23
N PHE A 188 -12.24 24.32 -8.98
CA PHE A 188 -12.58 25.29 -10.03
C PHE A 188 -11.50 25.54 -11.11
N GLY A 189 -10.62 24.57 -11.37
CA GLY A 189 -9.56 24.66 -12.38
C GLY A 189 -8.14 24.89 -11.84
N GLU A 190 -7.95 24.85 -10.52
CA GLU A 190 -6.64 25.06 -9.88
C GLU A 190 -6.45 24.22 -8.61
N TRP A 191 -5.20 23.98 -8.23
CA TRP A 191 -4.87 23.29 -6.97
C TRP A 191 -4.84 24.26 -5.79
N ALA A 192 -5.68 24.02 -4.79
CA ALA A 192 -5.67 24.73 -3.52
C ALA A 192 -4.86 23.94 -2.46
N ASP A 193 -3.89 24.58 -1.83
CA ASP A 193 -3.06 24.07 -0.72
C ASP A 193 -3.78 24.41 0.60
N VAL A 194 -4.42 23.42 1.21
CA VAL A 194 -5.26 23.55 2.39
C VAL A 194 -4.46 23.17 3.64
N VAL A 195 -4.17 24.17 4.47
CA VAL A 195 -3.50 23.99 5.76
C VAL A 195 -4.53 23.64 6.84
N ILE A 196 -4.17 22.73 7.75
CA ILE A 196 -4.94 22.40 8.96
C ILE A 196 -4.00 22.19 10.16
N ASP A 197 -4.54 22.30 11.38
CA ASP A 197 -3.92 21.67 12.56
C ASP A 197 -4.37 20.20 12.70
N ASP A 198 -3.61 19.41 13.46
CA ASP A 198 -3.84 17.97 13.63
C ASP A 198 -4.83 17.59 14.76
N ARG A 199 -5.61 18.52 15.31
CA ARG A 199 -6.66 18.17 16.29
C ARG A 199 -7.83 17.51 15.57
N LEU A 200 -8.16 16.27 15.94
CA LEU A 200 -9.22 15.47 15.33
C LEU A 200 -10.42 15.26 16.28
N PRO A 201 -11.66 15.13 15.77
CA PRO A 201 -12.85 14.90 16.60
C PRO A 201 -12.85 13.50 17.22
N THR A 202 -12.99 13.42 18.55
CA THR A 202 -13.04 12.14 19.27
C THR A 202 -14.22 12.06 20.24
N VAL A 203 -14.74 10.83 20.41
CA VAL A 203 -15.69 10.45 21.47
C VAL A 203 -15.10 9.22 22.16
N ASN A 204 -15.15 9.16 23.49
CA ASN A 204 -14.57 8.06 24.30
C ASN A 204 -13.10 7.72 23.97
N ASN A 205 -12.30 8.73 23.55
CA ASN A 205 -10.91 8.59 23.10
C ASN A 205 -10.72 7.78 21.80
N GLN A 206 -11.76 7.67 20.97
CA GLN A 206 -11.71 7.09 19.62
C GLN A 206 -12.10 8.17 18.58
N LEU A 207 -11.52 8.10 17.38
CA LEU A 207 -11.90 8.96 16.26
C LEU A 207 -13.37 8.70 15.86
N VAL A 208 -14.11 9.77 15.55
CA VAL A 208 -15.55 9.66 15.20
C VAL A 208 -15.77 9.39 13.71
N TYR A 209 -14.88 9.92 12.87
CA TYR A 209 -15.00 9.94 11.41
C TYR A 209 -13.94 9.02 10.78
N CYS A 210 -13.38 9.36 9.62
CA CYS A 210 -12.49 8.46 8.88
C CYS A 210 -11.21 8.11 9.67
N HIS A 211 -10.85 6.82 9.72
CA HIS A 211 -9.67 6.32 10.42
C HIS A 211 -9.13 5.00 9.85
N SER A 212 -7.87 4.69 10.18
CA SER A 212 -7.22 3.41 9.87
C SER A 212 -7.56 2.31 10.88
N ASN A 213 -7.34 1.06 10.47
CA ASN A 213 -7.28 -0.08 11.40
C ASN A 213 -6.08 0.05 12.35
N ASP A 214 -4.96 0.59 11.85
CA ASP A 214 -3.79 0.88 12.68
C ASP A 214 -4.04 2.15 13.50
N SER A 215 -4.33 1.95 14.78
CA SER A 215 -4.73 3.01 15.74
C SER A 215 -3.73 4.15 15.96
N ASN A 216 -2.56 4.09 15.31
CA ASN A 216 -1.53 5.12 15.31
C ASN A 216 -1.25 5.71 13.90
N GLU A 217 -2.08 5.43 12.90
CA GLU A 217 -2.02 6.02 11.56
C GLU A 217 -3.09 7.10 11.37
N PHE A 218 -2.73 8.23 10.76
CA PHE A 218 -3.58 9.43 10.74
C PHE A 218 -3.78 10.11 9.38
N TRP A 219 -3.20 9.64 8.26
CA TRP A 219 -3.40 10.33 6.97
C TRP A 219 -4.87 10.43 6.56
N SER A 220 -5.66 9.37 6.74
CA SER A 220 -7.05 9.31 6.28
C SER A 220 -7.93 10.31 7.04
N ALA A 221 -7.78 10.38 8.36
CA ALA A 221 -8.44 11.36 9.22
C ALA A 221 -8.01 12.82 8.93
N LEU A 222 -6.73 13.05 8.59
CA LEU A 222 -6.21 14.39 8.30
C LEU A 222 -6.61 14.88 6.89
N VAL A 223 -6.61 14.02 5.88
CA VAL A 223 -7.16 14.34 4.54
C VAL A 223 -8.66 14.66 4.66
N GLU A 224 -9.41 13.87 5.44
CA GLU A 224 -10.83 14.15 5.71
C GLU A 224 -11.02 15.50 6.41
N LYS A 225 -10.25 15.83 7.45
CA LYS A 225 -10.32 17.14 8.10
C LYS A 225 -10.06 18.29 7.13
N ALA A 226 -9.04 18.17 6.29
CA ALA A 226 -8.71 19.20 5.30
C ALA A 226 -9.80 19.32 4.22
N TYR A 227 -10.45 18.22 3.85
CA TYR A 227 -11.57 18.23 2.91
C TYR A 227 -12.85 18.82 3.56
N ALA A 228 -13.15 18.47 4.81
CA ALA A 228 -14.23 19.06 5.60
C ALA A 228 -14.06 20.59 5.73
N LYS A 229 -12.83 21.09 5.88
CA LYS A 229 -12.53 22.54 5.83
C LYS A 229 -12.91 23.18 4.50
N VAL A 230 -12.59 22.54 3.36
CA VAL A 230 -12.97 23.06 2.02
C VAL A 230 -14.49 23.15 1.83
N TYR A 231 -15.26 22.29 2.51
CA TYR A 231 -16.73 22.27 2.50
C TYR A 231 -17.34 22.99 3.72
N GLY A 232 -16.54 23.61 4.58
CA GLY A 232 -16.93 24.43 5.73
C GLY A 232 -17.12 23.69 7.06
N CYS A 233 -17.55 22.43 7.05
CA CYS A 233 -17.67 21.57 8.25
C CYS A 233 -17.75 20.08 7.88
N TYR A 234 -17.63 19.18 8.85
CA TYR A 234 -17.77 17.73 8.61
C TYR A 234 -19.17 17.31 8.14
N GLU A 235 -20.25 17.86 8.70
CA GLU A 235 -21.63 17.55 8.27
C GLU A 235 -21.89 17.96 6.81
N ALA A 236 -21.13 18.89 6.24
CA ALA A 236 -21.20 19.24 4.82
C ALA A 236 -20.58 18.17 3.88
N LEU A 237 -19.96 17.12 4.43
CA LEU A 237 -19.56 15.92 3.68
C LEU A 237 -20.62 14.80 3.70
N ASP A 238 -21.75 14.98 4.37
CA ASP A 238 -22.84 13.99 4.36
C ASP A 238 -23.57 13.96 3.00
N GLY A 239 -23.84 12.77 2.47
CA GLY A 239 -24.63 12.59 1.24
C GLY A 239 -24.03 13.11 -0.08
N GLY A 240 -22.72 13.34 -0.15
CA GLY A 240 -22.02 13.80 -1.36
C GLY A 240 -21.77 12.72 -2.42
N ASN A 241 -20.92 13.03 -3.42
CA ASN A 241 -20.80 12.27 -4.67
C ASN A 241 -19.34 11.90 -5.00
N THR A 242 -19.07 10.60 -5.15
CA THR A 242 -17.71 10.07 -5.42
C THR A 242 -17.11 10.64 -6.70
N ALA A 243 -17.92 10.95 -7.72
CA ALA A 243 -17.42 11.55 -8.95
C ALA A 243 -16.72 12.90 -8.69
N ASP A 244 -17.22 13.70 -7.75
CA ASP A 244 -16.70 15.03 -7.45
C ASP A 244 -15.45 14.94 -6.57
N ALA A 245 -15.41 14.03 -5.59
CA ALA A 245 -14.17 13.73 -4.84
C ALA A 245 -13.05 13.21 -5.75
N LEU A 246 -13.37 12.34 -6.73
CA LEU A 246 -12.39 11.86 -7.70
C LEU A 246 -11.85 12.97 -8.62
N VAL A 247 -12.65 14.00 -8.93
CA VAL A 247 -12.15 15.21 -9.62
C VAL A 247 -11.28 16.06 -8.69
N ASP A 248 -11.76 16.35 -7.47
CA ASP A 248 -11.04 17.11 -6.44
C ASP A 248 -9.66 16.49 -6.11
N PHE A 249 -9.52 15.17 -6.17
CA PHE A 249 -8.26 14.47 -5.89
C PHE A 249 -7.30 14.36 -7.08
N THR A 250 -7.73 14.65 -8.32
CA THR A 250 -6.94 14.35 -9.52
C THR A 250 -6.73 15.49 -10.49
N GLY A 251 -7.64 16.48 -10.53
CA GLY A 251 -7.74 17.44 -11.62
C GLY A 251 -8.21 16.81 -12.95
N GLY A 252 -8.79 15.61 -12.90
CA GLY A 252 -9.31 14.89 -14.05
C GLY A 252 -10.74 15.31 -14.43
N VAL A 253 -11.37 14.47 -15.25
CA VAL A 253 -12.79 14.58 -15.64
C VAL A 253 -13.47 13.27 -15.28
N SER A 254 -14.60 13.35 -14.57
CA SER A 254 -15.42 12.18 -14.27
C SER A 254 -16.46 11.94 -15.37
N GLU A 255 -16.78 10.67 -15.63
CA GLU A 255 -17.82 10.26 -16.57
C GLU A 255 -18.77 9.26 -15.89
N PRO A 256 -19.92 9.70 -15.34
CA PRO A 256 -20.90 8.79 -14.74
C PRO A 256 -21.54 7.92 -15.83
N THR A 257 -21.85 6.67 -15.50
CA THR A 257 -22.57 5.73 -16.39
C THR A 257 -23.60 4.96 -15.58
N ASP A 258 -24.89 5.21 -15.85
CA ASP A 258 -25.97 4.44 -15.22
C ASP A 258 -26.09 3.04 -15.87
N LEU A 259 -26.04 2.00 -15.04
CA LEU A 259 -26.01 0.61 -15.50
C LEU A 259 -27.39 0.06 -15.90
N LEU A 260 -28.47 0.73 -15.47
CA LEU A 260 -29.85 0.35 -15.75
C LEU A 260 -30.34 1.05 -17.03
N GLU A 261 -30.09 2.36 -17.17
CA GLU A 261 -30.48 3.12 -18.37
C GLU A 261 -29.80 2.58 -19.63
N GLY A 262 -28.51 2.22 -19.55
CA GLY A 262 -27.77 1.58 -20.64
C GLY A 262 -28.03 0.07 -20.83
N GLN A 263 -28.93 -0.53 -20.04
CA GLN A 263 -29.40 -1.92 -20.16
C GLN A 263 -28.29 -3.00 -20.21
N PHE A 264 -27.12 -2.73 -19.62
CA PHE A 264 -25.91 -3.57 -19.71
C PHE A 264 -26.06 -4.97 -19.10
N SER A 265 -27.10 -5.22 -18.30
CA SER A 265 -27.46 -6.57 -17.84
C SER A 265 -28.00 -7.44 -18.98
N GLN A 266 -28.78 -6.87 -19.91
CA GLN A 266 -29.42 -7.59 -21.01
C GLN A 266 -28.58 -7.57 -22.29
N ASP A 267 -28.01 -6.41 -22.67
CA ASP A 267 -27.20 -6.28 -23.88
C ASP A 267 -25.75 -6.71 -23.63
N GLU A 268 -25.36 -7.86 -24.20
CA GLU A 268 -24.00 -8.38 -24.15
C GLU A 268 -22.99 -7.53 -24.94
N ALA A 269 -23.39 -6.94 -26.06
CA ALA A 269 -22.50 -6.08 -26.85
C ALA A 269 -22.21 -4.78 -26.11
N ALA A 270 -23.23 -4.14 -25.53
CA ALA A 270 -23.06 -2.96 -24.67
C ALA A 270 -22.21 -3.29 -23.44
N ARG A 271 -22.47 -4.42 -22.76
CA ARG A 271 -21.69 -4.87 -21.59
C ARG A 271 -20.21 -5.07 -21.91
N ASN A 272 -19.92 -5.72 -23.04
CA ASN A 272 -18.54 -5.90 -23.50
C ASN A 272 -17.87 -4.57 -23.85
N GLN A 273 -18.58 -3.62 -24.47
CA GLN A 273 -18.06 -2.27 -24.74
C GLN A 273 -17.78 -1.49 -23.45
N LEU A 274 -18.67 -1.56 -22.45
CA LEU A 274 -18.46 -0.96 -21.14
C LEU A 274 -17.22 -1.54 -20.45
N PHE A 275 -17.06 -2.87 -20.44
CA PHE A 275 -15.88 -3.50 -19.86
C PHE A 275 -14.59 -3.05 -20.54
N GLU A 276 -14.53 -2.94 -21.88
CA GLU A 276 -13.34 -2.44 -22.57
C GLU A 276 -13.05 -0.96 -22.25
N ARG A 277 -14.08 -0.13 -22.01
CA ARG A 277 -13.90 1.25 -21.54
C ARG A 277 -13.32 1.29 -20.13
N VAL A 278 -13.91 0.55 -19.19
CA VAL A 278 -13.47 0.43 -17.79
C VAL A 278 -12.02 -0.09 -17.72
N LEU A 279 -11.69 -1.14 -18.48
CA LEU A 279 -10.33 -1.68 -18.61
C LEU A 279 -9.36 -0.65 -19.21
N LYS A 280 -9.79 0.15 -20.19
CA LYS A 280 -8.97 1.21 -20.81
C LYS A 280 -8.71 2.39 -19.87
N VAL A 281 -9.65 2.73 -18.97
CA VAL A 281 -9.46 3.75 -17.93
C VAL A 281 -8.50 3.23 -16.86
N HIS A 282 -8.72 2.01 -16.37
CA HIS A 282 -7.85 1.37 -15.37
C HIS A 282 -6.38 1.26 -15.83
N ASN A 283 -6.17 0.87 -17.09
CA ASN A 283 -4.84 0.76 -17.71
C ASN A 283 -4.24 2.11 -18.14
N ARG A 284 -4.85 3.24 -17.74
CA ARG A 284 -4.37 4.62 -17.92
C ARG A 284 -4.30 5.37 -16.58
N ASP A 285 -4.24 4.63 -15.48
CA ASP A 285 -4.23 5.16 -14.10
C ASP A 285 -5.43 6.04 -13.73
N GLY A 286 -6.54 5.91 -14.46
CA GLY A 286 -7.81 6.54 -14.11
C GLY A 286 -8.46 5.83 -12.94
N LEU A 287 -8.96 6.62 -11.98
CA LEU A 287 -9.70 6.13 -10.83
C LEU A 287 -11.13 5.76 -11.22
N ILE A 288 -11.62 4.65 -10.66
CA ILE A 288 -12.93 4.08 -10.96
C ILE A 288 -13.62 3.74 -9.63
N SER A 289 -14.91 4.02 -9.55
CA SER A 289 -15.79 3.63 -8.46
C SER A 289 -17.16 3.23 -9.02
N CYS A 290 -17.86 2.38 -8.29
CA CYS A 290 -19.23 1.97 -8.58
C CYS A 290 -20.07 2.08 -7.29
N SER A 291 -21.38 2.25 -7.43
CA SER A 291 -22.29 2.34 -6.29
C SER A 291 -23.62 1.65 -6.59
N ILE A 292 -24.37 1.31 -5.53
CA ILE A 292 -25.74 0.81 -5.65
C ILE A 292 -26.67 1.93 -5.24
N ARG A 293 -27.49 2.44 -6.16
CA ARG A 293 -28.40 3.57 -5.88
C ARG A 293 -29.45 3.19 -4.82
N ALA A 294 -29.48 3.93 -3.71
CA ALA A 294 -30.60 3.91 -2.78
C ALA A 294 -31.80 4.65 -3.40
N THR A 295 -33.00 4.10 -3.24
CA THR A 295 -34.25 4.64 -3.80
C THR A 295 -35.13 5.35 -2.77
N SER A 296 -34.81 5.20 -1.48
CA SER A 296 -35.48 5.83 -0.35
C SER A 296 -34.52 5.95 0.83
N SER A 297 -34.86 6.71 1.87
CA SER A 297 -34.08 6.74 3.11
C SER A 297 -34.05 5.39 3.85
N ALA A 298 -35.06 4.53 3.65
CA ALA A 298 -35.10 3.17 4.17
C ALA A 298 -34.23 2.18 3.35
N ASP A 299 -33.83 2.55 2.13
CA ASP A 299 -32.83 1.84 1.35
C ASP A 299 -31.39 2.26 1.69
N MET A 300 -31.20 3.33 2.47
CA MET A 300 -29.86 3.85 2.75
C MET A 300 -29.09 2.90 3.67
N GLU A 301 -27.88 2.53 3.27
CA GLU A 301 -27.01 1.55 3.94
C GLU A 301 -27.64 0.13 4.10
N ALA A 302 -28.74 -0.14 3.41
CA ALA A 302 -29.44 -1.42 3.47
C ALA A 302 -28.63 -2.54 2.79
N ARG A 303 -28.34 -3.61 3.53
CA ARG A 303 -27.63 -4.80 3.00
C ARG A 303 -28.55 -5.66 2.14
N LEU A 304 -28.04 -6.08 0.99
CA LEU A 304 -28.68 -7.03 0.06
C LEU A 304 -28.32 -8.47 0.43
N ASP A 305 -29.13 -9.43 -0.02
CA ASP A 305 -28.88 -10.88 0.15
C ASP A 305 -27.52 -11.31 -0.42
N CYS A 306 -27.03 -10.61 -1.46
CA CYS A 306 -25.73 -10.82 -2.10
C CYS A 306 -24.52 -10.23 -1.32
N GLY A 307 -24.76 -9.72 -0.11
CA GLY A 307 -23.74 -9.17 0.79
C GLY A 307 -23.48 -7.68 0.63
N LEU A 308 -23.66 -7.13 -0.58
CA LEU A 308 -23.46 -5.72 -0.96
C LEU A 308 -24.48 -4.77 -0.31
N VAL A 309 -24.22 -3.47 -0.38
CA VAL A 309 -24.93 -2.42 0.40
C VAL A 309 -25.52 -1.35 -0.53
N LYS A 310 -26.80 -1.01 -0.34
CA LYS A 310 -27.49 0.09 -1.03
C LYS A 310 -27.06 1.47 -0.50
N GLY A 311 -27.05 2.46 -1.38
CA GLY A 311 -26.55 3.81 -1.11
C GLY A 311 -25.01 3.91 -1.07
N HIS A 312 -24.32 2.78 -0.99
CA HIS A 312 -22.88 2.71 -0.73
C HIS A 312 -22.04 2.81 -2.00
N ALA A 313 -20.84 3.36 -1.86
CA ALA A 313 -19.83 3.46 -2.91
C ALA A 313 -18.71 2.44 -2.68
N TYR A 314 -18.18 1.87 -3.77
CA TYR A 314 -17.13 0.87 -3.78
C TYR A 314 -15.98 1.35 -4.69
N ALA A 315 -14.74 1.17 -4.25
CA ALA A 315 -13.57 1.46 -5.08
C ALA A 315 -13.29 0.29 -6.03
N VAL A 316 -13.14 0.54 -7.33
CA VAL A 316 -12.70 -0.49 -8.28
C VAL A 316 -11.17 -0.48 -8.31
N THR A 317 -10.56 -1.52 -7.74
CA THR A 317 -9.12 -1.60 -7.53
C THR A 317 -8.38 -2.33 -8.65
N ASP A 318 -9.06 -3.24 -9.36
CA ASP A 318 -8.46 -4.00 -10.47
C ASP A 318 -9.50 -4.37 -11.55
N VAL A 319 -9.04 -4.48 -12.81
CA VAL A 319 -9.88 -4.81 -13.97
C VAL A 319 -9.08 -5.72 -14.91
N ARG A 320 -9.48 -6.99 -15.06
CA ARG A 320 -8.68 -7.99 -15.82
C ARG A 320 -9.53 -8.93 -16.68
N ARG A 321 -8.87 -9.43 -17.74
CA ARG A 321 -9.34 -10.58 -18.54
C ARG A 321 -8.58 -11.84 -18.11
N VAL A 322 -9.23 -12.69 -17.34
CA VAL A 322 -8.69 -13.98 -16.88
C VAL A 322 -8.82 -14.99 -18.01
N ARG A 323 -7.77 -15.76 -18.29
CA ARG A 323 -7.86 -16.92 -19.21
C ARG A 323 -8.25 -18.16 -18.41
N LEU A 324 -9.35 -18.79 -18.78
CA LEU A 324 -9.75 -20.07 -18.21
C LEU A 324 -8.92 -21.21 -18.82
N GLY A 325 -8.55 -22.19 -17.99
CA GLY A 325 -7.87 -23.39 -18.45
C GLY A 325 -8.79 -24.31 -19.25
N HIS A 326 -8.23 -25.19 -20.09
CA HIS A 326 -9.02 -26.02 -21.03
C HIS A 326 -10.15 -26.84 -20.38
N GLY A 327 -10.02 -27.28 -19.13
CA GLY A 327 -11.08 -28.00 -18.41
C GLY A 327 -12.31 -27.16 -18.03
N LEU A 328 -12.21 -25.83 -18.06
CA LEU A 328 -13.26 -24.90 -17.63
C LEU A 328 -14.13 -24.37 -18.77
N LEU A 329 -13.65 -24.50 -20.02
CA LEU A 329 -14.40 -24.16 -21.24
C LEU A 329 -15.75 -24.87 -21.31
N ALA A 330 -15.81 -26.13 -20.86
CA ALA A 330 -17.03 -26.92 -20.82
C ALA A 330 -18.09 -26.39 -19.83
N TYR A 331 -17.68 -25.61 -18.82
CA TYR A 331 -18.56 -25.09 -17.77
C TYR A 331 -18.98 -23.64 -18.03
N PHE A 332 -18.02 -22.77 -18.37
CA PHE A 332 -18.26 -21.33 -18.57
C PHE A 332 -18.50 -20.92 -20.03
N LYS A 333 -18.40 -21.84 -21.00
CA LYS A 333 -18.59 -21.62 -22.46
C LYS A 333 -17.70 -20.52 -23.07
N SER A 334 -16.70 -20.03 -22.36
CA SER A 334 -15.77 -18.98 -22.79
C SER A 334 -14.33 -19.36 -22.43
N GLU A 335 -13.37 -18.95 -23.26
CA GLU A 335 -11.94 -19.02 -22.92
C GLU A 335 -11.54 -17.99 -21.85
N LYS A 336 -12.36 -16.97 -21.62
CA LYS A 336 -11.99 -15.76 -20.88
C LYS A 336 -13.13 -15.26 -19.99
N LEU A 337 -12.81 -14.88 -18.75
CA LEU A 337 -13.71 -14.12 -17.88
C LEU A 337 -13.25 -12.67 -17.81
N THR A 338 -14.20 -11.75 -17.90
CA THR A 338 -14.05 -10.34 -17.58
C THR A 338 -14.31 -10.15 -16.08
N MET A 339 -13.29 -9.79 -15.31
CA MET A 339 -13.39 -9.63 -13.86
C MET A 339 -13.02 -8.21 -13.44
N ILE A 340 -13.71 -7.74 -12.40
CA ILE A 340 -13.52 -6.45 -11.75
C ILE A 340 -13.37 -6.75 -10.25
N ARG A 341 -12.30 -6.26 -9.62
CA ARG A 341 -12.13 -6.32 -8.16
C ARG A 341 -12.62 -5.01 -7.55
N MET A 342 -13.35 -5.12 -6.45
CA MET A 342 -14.02 -4.00 -5.79
C MET A 342 -13.74 -4.08 -4.29
N ARG A 343 -13.37 -2.96 -3.65
CA ARG A 343 -13.22 -2.87 -2.19
C ARG A 343 -14.38 -2.12 -1.56
N ASN A 344 -14.85 -2.62 -0.42
CA ASN A 344 -15.78 -1.92 0.47
C ASN A 344 -15.03 -0.90 1.37
N PRO A 345 -15.38 0.40 1.35
CA PRO A 345 -14.80 1.42 2.24
C PRO A 345 -15.04 1.24 3.75
N TRP A 346 -15.82 0.23 4.16
CA TRP A 346 -16.01 -0.13 5.57
C TRP A 346 -14.99 -1.15 6.08
N GLY A 347 -14.14 -1.73 5.23
CA GLY A 347 -13.26 -2.84 5.61
C GLY A 347 -13.99 -4.18 5.89
N GLU A 348 -15.32 -4.18 5.92
CA GLU A 348 -16.17 -5.35 6.15
C GLU A 348 -17.33 -5.44 5.13
N ARG A 349 -18.19 -6.46 5.27
CA ARG A 349 -19.41 -6.72 4.46
C ARG A 349 -19.12 -6.84 2.96
N GLU A 350 -18.59 -8.00 2.60
CA GLU A 350 -18.22 -8.35 1.23
C GLU A 350 -19.36 -9.01 0.43
N TRP A 351 -19.09 -9.18 -0.87
CA TRP A 351 -19.87 -9.99 -1.80
C TRP A 351 -19.84 -11.46 -1.39
N ASN A 352 -20.99 -12.15 -1.36
CA ASN A 352 -21.09 -13.56 -0.98
C ASN A 352 -21.45 -14.51 -2.15
N GLY A 353 -21.64 -13.98 -3.36
CA GLY A 353 -21.98 -14.76 -4.56
C GLY A 353 -20.78 -15.36 -5.28
N PRO A 354 -20.94 -15.83 -6.53
CA PRO A 354 -19.86 -16.39 -7.34
C PRO A 354 -18.60 -15.50 -7.38
N TRP A 355 -17.44 -16.08 -7.10
CA TRP A 355 -16.14 -15.42 -6.96
C TRP A 355 -15.92 -14.59 -5.68
N SER A 356 -16.79 -14.70 -4.67
CA SER A 356 -16.46 -14.37 -3.28
C SER A 356 -15.33 -15.26 -2.73
N ASP A 357 -14.67 -14.87 -1.65
CA ASP A 357 -13.47 -15.56 -1.16
C ASP A 357 -13.72 -17.01 -0.71
N SER A 358 -14.94 -17.33 -0.28
CA SER A 358 -15.38 -18.70 0.04
C SER A 358 -16.01 -19.46 -1.14
N SER A 359 -16.12 -18.85 -2.33
CA SER A 359 -16.85 -19.41 -3.49
C SER A 359 -16.18 -20.64 -4.10
N GLU A 360 -16.97 -21.67 -4.42
CA GLU A 360 -16.48 -22.91 -5.07
C GLU A 360 -15.83 -22.65 -6.44
N GLU A 361 -16.16 -21.54 -7.10
CA GLU A 361 -15.52 -20.99 -8.30
C GLU A 361 -14.00 -20.95 -8.19
N TRP A 362 -13.45 -20.65 -7.01
CA TRP A 362 -12.00 -20.62 -6.79
C TRP A 362 -11.35 -22.00 -6.82
N GLN A 363 -12.08 -23.07 -6.45
CA GLN A 363 -11.59 -24.44 -6.62
C GLN A 363 -11.40 -24.79 -8.10
N LYS A 364 -12.21 -24.16 -8.98
CA LYS A 364 -12.20 -24.38 -10.43
C LYS A 364 -10.99 -23.70 -11.08
N VAL A 365 -10.47 -22.61 -10.51
CA VAL A 365 -9.28 -21.88 -11.02
C VAL A 365 -7.99 -22.41 -10.38
N SER A 366 -6.94 -22.59 -11.19
CA SER A 366 -5.63 -23.03 -10.68
C SER A 366 -4.98 -21.98 -9.79
N GLU A 367 -4.27 -22.46 -8.75
CA GLU A 367 -3.52 -21.66 -7.78
C GLU A 367 -2.71 -20.54 -8.45
N ARG A 368 -1.94 -20.86 -9.50
CA ARG A 368 -1.15 -19.90 -10.27
C ARG A 368 -1.95 -18.75 -10.91
N GLU A 369 -3.19 -18.98 -11.33
CA GLU A 369 -4.03 -17.90 -11.88
C GLU A 369 -4.75 -17.13 -10.75
N ARG A 370 -4.97 -17.73 -9.57
CA ARG A 370 -5.38 -17.03 -8.34
C ARG A 370 -4.27 -16.11 -7.81
N GLU A 371 -3.03 -16.60 -7.74
CA GLU A 371 -1.83 -15.81 -7.40
C GLU A 371 -1.69 -14.56 -8.31
N LYS A 372 -1.89 -14.74 -9.62
CA LYS A 372 -1.86 -13.63 -10.62
C LYS A 372 -3.01 -12.65 -10.52
N LEU A 373 -4.16 -13.11 -10.03
CA LEU A 373 -5.38 -12.32 -9.90
C LEU A 373 -5.35 -11.41 -8.67
N GLY A 374 -4.52 -11.74 -7.68
CA GLY A 374 -4.70 -11.21 -6.35
C GLY A 374 -6.01 -11.72 -5.73
N VAL A 375 -6.23 -13.06 -5.72
CA VAL A 375 -7.20 -13.69 -4.80
C VAL A 375 -6.58 -14.77 -3.88
N THR A 376 -6.59 -14.48 -2.58
CA THR A 376 -6.17 -15.31 -1.44
C THR A 376 -7.34 -15.31 -0.47
N VAL A 377 -7.62 -16.46 0.13
CA VAL A 377 -8.73 -16.56 1.09
C VAL A 377 -8.25 -16.04 2.45
N GLN A 378 -8.43 -14.74 2.68
CA GLN A 378 -8.31 -14.05 3.97
C GLN A 378 -9.39 -12.96 4.00
N GLU A 379 -9.99 -12.73 5.17
CA GLU A 379 -10.96 -11.63 5.37
C GLU A 379 -10.20 -10.28 5.48
N ASP A 380 -9.52 -9.86 4.41
CA ASP A 380 -8.71 -8.64 4.33
C ASP A 380 -8.88 -7.82 3.02
N GLY A 381 -9.20 -8.49 1.91
CA GLY A 381 -9.64 -7.89 0.66
C GLY A 381 -8.56 -7.57 -0.39
N GLU A 382 -7.25 -7.89 -0.21
CA GLU A 382 -6.25 -7.83 -1.31
C GLU A 382 -4.83 -8.37 -1.01
N PHE A 383 -4.06 -8.77 -2.05
CA PHE A 383 -2.59 -9.00 -1.96
C PHE A 383 -1.88 -8.98 -3.34
N CYS A 384 -0.53 -9.03 -3.33
CA CYS A 384 0.36 -9.07 -4.50
C CYS A 384 1.75 -9.68 -4.12
N CYS A 385 2.63 -10.02 -5.08
CA CYS A 385 4.05 -10.36 -4.78
C CYS A 385 5.06 -10.28 -5.95
N GLU A 386 6.02 -9.34 -5.88
CA GLU A 386 7.44 -9.53 -6.25
C GLU A 386 8.30 -8.68 -5.27
N GLY A 387 9.37 -9.24 -4.68
CA GLY A 387 10.39 -8.48 -3.92
C GLY A 387 10.55 -8.73 -2.41
N GLN A 388 9.77 -9.66 -1.82
CA GLN A 388 9.79 -9.94 -0.37
C GLN A 388 11.14 -10.47 0.17
N LYS A 389 11.39 -10.23 1.47
CA LYS A 389 12.52 -10.74 2.25
C LYS A 389 11.99 -11.46 3.50
N VAL A 390 12.36 -12.72 3.71
CA VAL A 390 12.04 -13.46 4.94
C VAL A 390 13.15 -13.24 5.98
N ARG A 391 12.76 -13.00 7.23
CA ARG A 391 13.65 -12.94 8.40
C ARG A 391 13.25 -14.03 9.39
N SER A 392 14.22 -14.67 10.04
CA SER A 392 13.97 -15.61 11.13
C SER A 392 13.68 -14.89 12.46
N PRO A 393 13.03 -15.56 13.43
CA PRO A 393 13.02 -15.13 14.82
C PRO A 393 14.44 -15.02 15.39
N VAL A 394 14.61 -14.17 16.41
CA VAL A 394 15.93 -13.90 17.01
C VAL A 394 16.14 -14.79 18.23
N HIS A 395 16.96 -15.83 18.06
CA HIS A 395 17.28 -16.79 19.12
C HIS A 395 18.35 -16.22 20.06
N LYS A 396 17.92 -15.58 21.15
CA LYS A 396 18.81 -15.03 22.17
C LYS A 396 19.66 -16.14 22.82
N ASN A 397 20.94 -15.87 23.06
CA ASN A 397 21.87 -16.70 23.83
C ASN A 397 22.04 -18.16 23.33
N ASN A 398 21.81 -18.45 22.05
CA ASN A 398 21.98 -19.79 21.49
C ASN A 398 23.04 -19.82 20.37
N CYS A 399 24.14 -20.54 20.61
CA CYS A 399 25.21 -20.75 19.62
C CYS A 399 24.94 -21.89 18.62
N ASN A 400 23.85 -22.63 18.79
CA ASN A 400 23.35 -23.65 17.87
C ASN A 400 21.84 -23.43 17.64
N PRO A 401 21.44 -22.30 17.01
CA PRO A 401 20.05 -21.96 16.80
C PRO A 401 19.40 -22.90 15.77
N GLU A 402 18.23 -23.45 16.12
CA GLU A 402 17.31 -24.04 15.16
C GLU A 402 16.26 -22.98 14.82
N PHE A 403 16.40 -22.38 13.63
CA PHE A 403 15.52 -21.30 13.20
C PHE A 403 14.16 -21.81 12.70
N ASP A 404 14.09 -23.06 12.21
CA ASP A 404 12.97 -23.73 11.49
C ASP A 404 12.18 -22.83 10.52
N THR A 405 12.86 -21.78 10.03
CA THR A 405 12.27 -20.70 9.24
C THR A 405 12.16 -21.18 7.80
N LYS A 406 10.92 -21.22 7.30
CA LYS A 406 10.63 -21.61 5.91
C LYS A 406 10.37 -20.36 5.08
N GLY A 407 11.04 -20.29 3.95
CA GLY A 407 10.71 -19.35 2.88
C GLY A 407 10.41 -20.13 1.60
N VAL A 408 9.30 -19.78 0.95
CA VAL A 408 8.97 -20.22 -0.40
C VAL A 408 9.23 -19.03 -1.32
N PHE A 409 10.05 -19.21 -2.35
CA PHE A 409 10.39 -18.13 -3.28
C PHE A 409 10.19 -18.55 -4.74
N TYR A 410 9.48 -17.72 -5.48
CA TYR A 410 9.35 -17.84 -6.94
C TYR A 410 10.36 -16.93 -7.62
N ARG A 411 11.15 -17.49 -8.55
CA ARG A 411 12.25 -16.76 -9.21
C ARG A 411 12.19 -16.85 -10.72
N ARG A 412 12.04 -15.68 -11.35
CA ARG A 412 12.02 -15.49 -12.82
C ARG A 412 13.37 -15.75 -13.50
N LYS A 413 14.48 -15.71 -12.73
CA LYS A 413 15.85 -15.98 -13.21
C LYS A 413 16.46 -17.14 -12.41
N SER A 414 16.48 -18.34 -12.99
CA SER A 414 16.98 -19.56 -12.35
C SER A 414 18.51 -19.66 -12.21
N LYS A 415 19.27 -18.69 -12.75
CA LYS A 415 20.75 -18.65 -12.68
C LYS A 415 21.32 -17.68 -11.64
N GLY A 416 20.50 -16.81 -11.03
CA GLY A 416 20.95 -16.00 -9.89
C GLY A 416 21.01 -16.85 -8.63
N GLY A 417 22.12 -16.78 -7.87
CA GLY A 417 22.28 -17.53 -6.62
C GLY A 417 21.29 -17.09 -5.54
N VAL A 418 21.03 -17.97 -4.58
CA VAL A 418 20.23 -17.65 -3.39
C VAL A 418 21.19 -17.22 -2.28
N HIS A 419 21.11 -15.96 -1.87
CA HIS A 419 21.98 -15.40 -0.83
C HIS A 419 21.31 -15.55 0.53
N ILE A 420 22.02 -16.12 1.51
CA ILE A 420 21.62 -16.14 2.92
C ILE A 420 22.75 -15.49 3.71
N GLU A 421 22.41 -14.44 4.47
CA GLU A 421 23.31 -13.71 5.34
C GLU A 421 22.91 -13.94 6.81
N ILE A 422 23.88 -14.25 7.66
CA ILE A 422 23.69 -14.48 9.10
C ILE A 422 24.21 -13.26 9.87
N TYR A 423 23.40 -12.79 10.81
CA TYR A 423 23.67 -11.60 11.63
C TYR A 423 23.48 -11.91 13.12
N ASN A 424 24.29 -11.28 13.96
CA ASN A 424 24.13 -11.21 15.41
C ASN A 424 23.22 -10.02 15.75
N LYS A 425 22.16 -10.23 16.56
CA LYS A 425 21.24 -9.15 16.94
C LYS A 425 21.65 -8.47 18.25
N ASN A 426 21.59 -7.14 18.22
CA ASN A 426 22.42 -6.25 19.00
C ASN A 426 21.68 -4.94 19.35
N VAL A 427 22.26 -4.11 20.22
CA VAL A 427 21.58 -2.89 20.72
C VAL A 427 21.76 -1.75 19.73
N GLY A 428 20.66 -1.35 19.09
CA GLY A 428 20.63 -0.47 17.92
C GLY A 428 21.08 -1.16 16.63
N HIS A 429 22.05 -2.07 16.69
CA HIS A 429 22.95 -2.27 15.55
C HIS A 429 23.40 -3.73 15.28
N ASP A 430 22.72 -4.47 14.39
CA ASP A 430 22.93 -5.92 14.14
C ASP A 430 24.13 -6.28 13.22
N SER A 431 25.07 -7.13 13.68
CA SER A 431 26.40 -7.37 13.07
C SER A 431 26.48 -8.60 12.18
N PHE A 432 27.09 -8.46 11.00
CA PHE A 432 27.28 -9.59 10.07
C PHE A 432 28.26 -10.64 10.61
N LEU A 433 27.83 -11.91 10.64
CA LEU A 433 28.63 -13.07 11.04
C LEU A 433 29.15 -13.88 9.83
N GLY A 434 28.44 -13.85 8.71
CA GLY A 434 28.86 -14.53 7.49
C GLY A 434 27.71 -14.77 6.51
N GLN A 435 28.05 -15.07 5.26
CA GLN A 435 27.11 -15.34 4.17
C GLN A 435 27.35 -16.71 3.53
N VAL A 436 26.32 -17.23 2.88
CA VAL A 436 26.42 -18.28 1.87
C VAL A 436 25.64 -17.89 0.63
N THR A 437 26.17 -18.23 -0.54
CA THR A 437 25.46 -18.11 -1.82
C THR A 437 25.25 -19.50 -2.38
N LEU A 438 24.00 -19.87 -2.62
CA LEU A 438 23.57 -21.21 -3.01
C LEU A 438 23.26 -21.22 -4.50
N SER A 439 24.11 -21.89 -5.28
CA SER A 439 23.87 -22.18 -6.70
C SER A 439 23.04 -23.45 -6.82
N SER A 440 21.78 -23.31 -7.19
CA SER A 440 20.83 -24.43 -7.26
C SER A 440 20.39 -24.71 -8.71
N GLU A 441 20.81 -25.84 -9.26
CA GLU A 441 20.17 -26.42 -10.45
C GLU A 441 18.80 -27.04 -10.06
N PRO A 442 17.94 -27.51 -11.00
CA PRO A 442 16.66 -28.11 -10.63
C PRO A 442 16.85 -29.56 -10.18
N SER A 443 15.88 -30.09 -9.44
CA SER A 443 15.89 -31.47 -8.92
C SER A 443 16.94 -31.72 -7.82
N ASP A 444 17.56 -30.66 -7.26
CA ASP A 444 18.41 -30.79 -6.09
C ASP A 444 17.54 -30.94 -4.83
N LEU A 445 17.53 -32.15 -4.29
CA LEU A 445 16.73 -32.57 -3.13
C LEU A 445 17.62 -32.77 -1.89
N GLN A 446 18.63 -31.92 -1.73
CA GLN A 446 19.71 -32.12 -0.76
C GLN A 446 19.68 -31.14 0.43
N GLN A 447 20.19 -31.64 1.55
CA GLN A 447 20.47 -30.88 2.76
C GLN A 447 21.96 -30.51 2.76
N HIS A 448 22.26 -29.24 2.50
CA HIS A 448 23.63 -28.77 2.41
C HIS A 448 24.06 -28.13 3.74
N THR A 449 25.07 -28.71 4.39
CA THR A 449 25.83 -28.04 5.46
C THR A 449 27.00 -27.30 4.82
N ILE A 450 27.01 -25.97 4.91
CA ILE A 450 27.97 -25.12 4.21
C ILE A 450 28.66 -24.16 5.19
N HIS A 451 29.96 -23.98 5.03
CA HIS A 451 30.74 -23.01 5.79
C HIS A 451 30.38 -21.58 5.37
N LEU A 452 30.08 -20.74 6.36
CA LEU A 452 29.84 -19.32 6.14
C LEU A 452 31.14 -18.62 5.70
N ARG A 453 31.00 -17.60 4.84
CA ARG A 453 32.11 -16.79 4.30
C ARG A 453 31.97 -15.33 4.70
N ASP A 454 33.08 -14.61 4.74
CA ASP A 454 33.08 -13.15 4.91
C ASP A 454 32.58 -12.43 3.63
N LYS A 455 32.41 -11.10 3.70
CA LYS A 455 32.07 -10.23 2.56
C LYS A 455 33.22 -10.11 1.56
N GLY A 456 34.47 -10.28 2.00
CA GLY A 456 35.61 -10.47 1.11
C GLY A 456 35.75 -11.92 0.65
N ASN A 457 36.01 -12.16 -0.63
CA ASN A 457 36.15 -13.51 -1.20
C ASN A 457 37.51 -14.17 -0.88
N ARG A 458 38.00 -14.02 0.37
CA ARG A 458 39.25 -14.59 0.88
C ARG A 458 38.96 -15.81 1.76
N GLN A 459 39.75 -16.86 1.61
CA GLN A 459 39.81 -17.94 2.60
C GLN A 459 40.82 -17.55 3.68
N SER A 460 40.33 -16.97 4.78
CA SER A 460 41.07 -16.85 6.03
C SER A 460 40.78 -18.07 6.92
N ASN A 461 41.77 -18.55 7.66
CA ASN A 461 41.71 -19.86 8.33
C ASN A 461 40.85 -19.92 9.62
N ASP A 462 40.30 -18.79 10.08
CA ASP A 462 39.29 -18.76 11.14
C ASP A 462 37.89 -18.68 10.51
N LEU A 463 37.11 -19.76 10.64
CA LEU A 463 35.79 -19.91 9.99
C LEU A 463 34.65 -19.56 10.98
N PRO A 464 33.71 -18.67 10.61
CA PRO A 464 32.67 -18.17 11.53
C PRO A 464 31.50 -19.15 11.76
N GLY A 465 31.65 -20.43 11.40
CA GLY A 465 30.66 -21.48 11.61
C GLY A 465 30.07 -22.11 10.34
N THR A 466 29.13 -23.02 10.54
CA THR A 466 28.41 -23.74 9.47
C THR A 466 26.92 -23.46 9.54
N LEU A 467 26.30 -23.35 8.36
CA LEU A 467 24.86 -23.25 8.20
C LEU A 467 24.35 -24.49 7.47
N THR A 468 23.38 -25.19 8.06
CA THR A 468 22.73 -26.36 7.45
C THR A 468 21.37 -25.95 6.91
N VAL A 469 21.24 -25.98 5.58
CA VAL A 469 20.02 -25.62 4.86
C VAL A 469 19.64 -26.72 3.89
N ARG A 470 18.42 -27.24 4.02
CA ARG A 470 17.77 -28.03 2.97
C ARG A 470 17.17 -27.07 1.95
N ILE A 471 17.62 -27.21 0.71
CA ILE A 471 17.03 -26.58 -0.46
C ILE A 471 16.13 -27.62 -1.12
N ILE A 472 15.03 -27.18 -1.73
CA ILE A 472 14.31 -28.00 -2.72
C ILE A 472 13.99 -27.12 -3.92
N THR A 473 14.51 -27.49 -5.09
CA THR A 473 14.25 -26.82 -6.38
C THR A 473 13.41 -27.68 -7.31
N SER A 474 12.21 -27.23 -7.65
CA SER A 474 11.40 -27.86 -8.71
C SER A 474 11.04 -26.91 -9.84
N ASN A 475 10.97 -27.47 -11.05
CA ASN A 475 10.40 -26.84 -12.25
C ASN A 475 8.87 -27.02 -12.30
N THR A 476 8.34 -27.95 -11.51
CA THR A 476 6.94 -28.36 -11.44
C THR A 476 6.38 -27.89 -10.10
N LEU A 477 5.31 -27.08 -10.11
CA LEU A 477 4.83 -26.44 -8.87
C LEU A 477 4.37 -27.46 -7.82
N THR A 478 3.85 -28.60 -8.27
CA THR A 478 3.14 -29.63 -7.49
C THR A 478 4.01 -30.76 -6.92
N GLU A 479 5.33 -30.75 -7.13
CA GLU A 479 6.23 -31.85 -6.74
C GLU A 479 7.03 -31.59 -5.44
N ILE A 480 6.54 -30.71 -4.55
CA ILE A 480 7.15 -30.44 -3.22
C ILE A 480 6.10 -30.09 -2.16
#